data_AF-A0A6C0H4Z6-F1
#
_entry.id   AF-A0A6C0H4Z6-F1
#
_cell.length_a   1.000
_cell.length_b   1.000
_cell.length_c   1.000
_cell.angle_alpha   90.00
_cell.angle_beta   90.00
_cell.angle_gamma   90.00
#
_symmetry.space_group_name_H-M   'P 1'
#
loop_
_entity.id
_entity.type
_entity.pdbx_description
1 polymer ?
#
loop_
_entity_poly.entity_id
_entity_poly.type
_entity_poly.pdbx_seq_one_letter_code
_entity_poly.pdbx_strand_id
1 'polypeptide(L)'
;MEIMEESHNKKRGRKPRGGKIIECNNAIINDNMQVLPNIILHLICGLKDLNENQKEIVVENNVVNLDDKNDLNNKLDKLKIKLNKNEINKKSACFYCTYDFDNHPYYVIKSIKNGQLYGYGNFCHPCCAVGYLLGEKIDVSMMVERYQLTNYTYGKILDYTENIKPAPNPHYILKRFQGNLEIDEYRNLFEKKSIFLVINKPINCILPEIFEDNEKPVLELNLLQSR
;
A
#
# COMPACT_ATOMS: atom_id res chain seq x y z
N MET A 1 60.34 -20.78 25.84
CA MET A 1 59.09 -21.42 25.40
C MET A 1 58.09 -20.28 25.21
N GLU A 2 58.05 -19.72 24.01
CA GLU A 2 57.07 -18.69 23.65
C GLU A 2 55.89 -19.40 22.97
N ILE A 3 54.69 -19.16 23.49
CA ILE A 3 53.45 -19.75 23.01
C ILE A 3 52.92 -18.82 21.92
N MET A 4 52.88 -19.30 20.67
CA MET A 4 52.20 -18.65 19.57
C MET A 4 50.69 -18.87 19.72
N GLU A 5 49.91 -17.80 19.87
CA GLU A 5 48.44 -17.88 19.76
C GLU A 5 48.03 -17.85 18.28
N GLU A 6 47.30 -18.87 17.85
CA GLU A 6 46.74 -18.97 16.50
C GLU A 6 45.52 -18.04 16.32
N SER A 7 45.55 -17.23 15.26
CA SER A 7 44.42 -16.39 14.87
C SER A 7 43.27 -17.24 14.30
N HIS A 8 42.18 -17.38 15.05
CA HIS A 8 40.94 -17.97 14.55
C HIS A 8 40.32 -17.07 13.47
N ASN A 9 40.49 -17.43 12.20
CA ASN A 9 39.82 -16.79 11.08
C ASN A 9 38.30 -17.00 11.17
N LYS A 10 37.55 -15.93 11.46
CA LYS A 10 36.08 -15.93 11.36
C LYS A 10 35.69 -16.19 9.90
N LYS A 11 34.95 -17.28 9.67
CA LYS A 11 34.39 -17.63 8.36
C LYS A 11 33.50 -16.47 7.89
N ARG A 12 33.94 -15.75 6.85
CA ARG A 12 33.13 -14.71 6.19
C ARG A 12 31.89 -15.40 5.63
N GLY A 13 30.71 -15.01 6.11
CA GLY A 13 29.44 -15.53 5.60
C GLY A 13 29.36 -15.37 4.08
N ARG A 14 28.81 -16.39 3.41
CA ARG A 14 28.54 -16.33 1.97
C ARG A 14 27.55 -15.19 1.74
N LYS A 15 27.90 -14.20 0.91
CA LYS A 15 26.88 -13.26 0.38
C LYS A 15 25.73 -14.10 -0.20
N PRO A 16 24.46 -13.78 0.11
CA PRO A 16 23.35 -14.44 -0.54
C PRO A 16 23.55 -14.26 -2.05
N ARG A 17 23.43 -15.36 -2.81
CA ARG A 17 23.47 -15.28 -4.26
C ARG A 17 22.35 -14.32 -4.65
N GLY A 18 22.72 -13.16 -5.20
CA GLY A 18 21.75 -12.22 -5.76
C GLY A 18 20.74 -13.00 -6.58
N GLY A 19 19.45 -12.72 -6.35
CA GLY A 19 18.36 -13.46 -6.99
C GLY A 19 18.66 -13.60 -8.48
N LYS A 20 18.64 -14.84 -8.98
CA LYS A 20 18.62 -15.05 -10.43
C LYS A 20 17.43 -14.25 -10.96
N ILE A 21 17.68 -13.39 -11.94
CA ILE A 21 16.63 -12.88 -12.80
C ILE A 21 16.04 -14.12 -13.46
N ILE A 22 14.83 -14.49 -13.04
CA ILE A 22 14.08 -15.54 -13.70
C ILE A 22 13.66 -14.91 -15.03
N GLU A 23 14.32 -15.29 -16.12
CA GLU A 23 13.74 -15.12 -17.45
C GLU A 23 12.55 -16.07 -17.53
N CYS A 24 11.38 -15.58 -17.11
CA CYS A 24 10.13 -16.26 -17.39
C CYS A 24 9.85 -16.09 -18.88
N ASN A 25 10.27 -17.08 -19.67
CA ASN A 25 9.88 -17.22 -21.06
C ASN A 25 8.37 -17.00 -21.19
N ASN A 26 8.01 -15.93 -21.91
CA ASN A 26 6.71 -15.62 -22.49
C ASN A 26 5.49 -16.21 -21.78
N ALA A 27 5.13 -15.64 -20.63
CA ALA A 27 3.72 -15.50 -20.32
C ALA A 27 3.16 -14.48 -21.32
N ILE A 28 2.58 -15.00 -22.42
CA ILE A 28 1.74 -14.23 -23.33
C ILE A 28 0.60 -13.70 -22.49
N ILE A 29 0.65 -12.40 -22.17
CA ILE A 29 -0.47 -11.71 -21.59
C ILE A 29 -1.34 -11.36 -22.79
N ASN A 30 -2.46 -12.06 -22.94
CA ASN A 30 -3.45 -11.73 -23.95
C ASN A 30 -3.99 -10.31 -23.68
N ASP A 31 -4.16 -9.50 -24.72
CA ASP A 31 -4.68 -8.11 -24.66
C ASP A 31 -6.09 -7.98 -24.04
N ASN A 32 -6.75 -9.11 -23.75
CA ASN A 32 -8.07 -9.19 -23.11
C ASN A 32 -8.00 -9.54 -21.61
N MET A 33 -6.96 -9.10 -20.88
CA MET A 33 -6.81 -9.44 -19.47
C MET A 33 -7.74 -8.58 -18.58
N GLN A 34 -8.80 -9.19 -18.06
CA GLN A 34 -9.71 -8.52 -17.13
C GLN A 34 -9.07 -8.42 -15.73
N VAL A 35 -8.91 -7.18 -15.25
CA VAL A 35 -8.54 -6.90 -13.86
C VAL A 35 -9.80 -7.00 -13.01
N LEU A 36 -9.78 -7.83 -11.98
CA LEU A 36 -10.84 -7.89 -10.97
C LEU A 36 -10.45 -6.96 -9.82
N PRO A 37 -11.08 -5.77 -9.71
CA PRO A 37 -10.75 -4.82 -8.66
C PRO A 37 -11.33 -5.31 -7.33
N ASN A 38 -10.47 -5.66 -6.37
CA ASN A 38 -10.88 -5.77 -4.98
C ASN A 38 -10.91 -4.35 -4.40
N ILE A 39 -12.06 -3.68 -4.52
CA ILE A 39 -12.25 -2.37 -3.87
C ILE A 39 -12.38 -2.67 -2.39
N ILE A 40 -11.23 -2.63 -1.70
CA ILE A 40 -10.97 -2.94 -0.29
C ILE A 40 -12.25 -3.23 0.50
N LEU A 41 -12.49 -4.53 0.75
CA LEU A 41 -12.41 -5.04 2.10
C LEU A 41 -11.94 -6.49 2.07
N HIS A 42 -11.00 -6.79 2.96
CA HIS A 42 -10.72 -8.12 3.46
C HIS A 42 -11.92 -8.67 4.23
N LEU A 43 -13.10 -8.74 3.61
CA LEU A 43 -14.21 -9.47 4.21
C LEU A 43 -14.05 -10.93 3.80
N ILE A 44 -13.32 -11.65 4.63
CA ILE A 44 -13.51 -13.10 4.74
C ILE A 44 -14.94 -13.26 5.27
N CYS A 45 -15.92 -13.44 4.39
CA CYS A 45 -17.24 -13.90 4.81
C CYS A 45 -17.08 -15.31 5.37
N GLY A 46 -17.43 -15.49 6.64
CA GLY A 46 -17.45 -16.80 7.28
C GLY A 46 -18.79 -17.49 7.01
N LEU A 47 -18.82 -18.82 7.01
CA LEU A 47 -20.06 -19.62 6.87
C LEU A 47 -21.17 -19.25 7.89
N LYS A 48 -20.82 -18.57 8.99
CA LYS A 48 -21.76 -18.07 9.99
C LYS A 48 -22.62 -16.92 9.49
N ASP A 49 -22.12 -16.14 8.53
CA ASP A 49 -22.83 -14.99 7.94
C ASP A 49 -23.95 -15.43 6.98
N LEU A 50 -24.04 -16.73 6.66
CA LEU A 50 -25.06 -17.32 5.79
C LEU A 50 -26.24 -17.96 6.57
N ASN A 51 -26.14 -18.07 7.89
CA ASN A 51 -27.10 -18.84 8.70
C ASN A 51 -28.13 -17.99 9.45
N GLU A 52 -28.10 -16.66 9.31
CA GLU A 52 -29.18 -15.80 9.80
C GLU A 52 -30.28 -15.71 8.73
N ASN A 53 -31.12 -16.74 8.71
CA ASN A 53 -32.35 -16.75 7.93
C ASN A 53 -33.30 -15.63 8.41
N GLN A 54 -33.76 -14.84 7.42
CA GLN A 54 -34.96 -13.99 7.39
C GLN A 54 -34.93 -12.65 8.14
N LYS A 55 -34.50 -11.60 7.41
CA LYS A 55 -35.40 -10.47 7.15
C LYS A 55 -35.37 -10.13 5.66
N GLU A 56 -36.36 -10.61 4.92
CA GLU A 56 -36.83 -9.87 3.75
C GLU A 56 -37.25 -8.48 4.24
N ILE A 57 -36.56 -7.44 3.80
CA ILE A 57 -37.10 -6.08 3.89
C ILE A 57 -37.57 -5.74 2.48
N VAL A 58 -38.89 -5.86 2.32
CA VAL A 58 -39.65 -5.42 1.17
C VAL A 58 -39.29 -3.96 0.87
N VAL A 59 -38.90 -3.71 -0.38
CA VAL A 59 -38.66 -2.36 -0.90
C VAL A 59 -40.02 -1.71 -1.14
N GLU A 60 -40.57 -1.01 -0.14
CA GLU A 60 -41.64 -0.05 -0.39
C GLU A 60 -41.04 1.31 -0.75
N ASN A 61 -41.34 1.75 -1.97
CA ASN A 61 -41.11 3.10 -2.44
C ASN A 61 -42.01 4.07 -1.67
N ASN A 62 -41.60 4.48 -0.47
CA ASN A 62 -42.25 5.57 0.25
C ASN A 62 -41.34 6.80 0.25
N VAL A 63 -41.83 7.84 -0.43
CA VAL A 63 -41.40 9.22 -0.28
C VAL A 63 -41.52 9.58 1.20
N VAL A 64 -40.42 9.86 1.91
CA VAL A 64 -40.50 10.36 3.28
C VAL A 64 -39.57 11.53 3.49
N ASN A 65 -40.19 12.58 4.04
CA ASN A 65 -39.64 13.85 4.44
C ASN A 65 -38.66 13.74 5.63
N LEU A 66 -37.93 14.82 5.85
CA LEU A 66 -36.72 14.98 6.66
C LEU A 66 -36.91 14.77 8.17
N ASP A 67 -36.12 13.86 8.76
CA ASP A 67 -35.71 13.85 10.17
C ASP A 67 -34.24 13.39 10.26
N ASP A 68 -33.32 14.35 10.42
CA ASP A 68 -31.90 14.27 10.04
C ASP A 68 -31.04 13.21 10.75
N LYS A 69 -31.48 12.59 11.84
CA LYS A 69 -30.73 11.49 12.52
C LYS A 69 -31.08 10.10 11.99
N ASN A 70 -32.30 9.89 11.51
CA ASN A 70 -32.71 8.61 10.92
C ASN A 70 -32.12 8.45 9.51
N ASP A 71 -31.93 9.55 8.78
CA ASP A 71 -31.32 9.53 7.45
C ASP A 71 -29.85 9.07 7.47
N LEU A 72 -29.07 9.43 8.50
CA LEU A 72 -27.69 8.97 8.62
C LEU A 72 -27.61 7.45 8.82
N ASN A 73 -28.36 6.90 9.78
CA ASN A 73 -28.38 5.45 10.02
C ASN A 73 -28.91 4.69 8.80
N ASN A 74 -29.93 5.22 8.11
CA ASN A 74 -30.43 4.65 6.86
C ASN A 74 -29.38 4.67 5.74
N LYS A 75 -28.60 5.75 5.61
CA LYS A 75 -27.48 5.84 4.66
C LYS A 75 -26.38 4.83 5.01
N LEU A 76 -26.08 4.65 6.30
CA LEU A 76 -25.12 3.66 6.78
C LEU A 76 -25.60 2.23 6.47
N ASP A 77 -26.86 1.91 6.73
CA ASP A 77 -27.40 0.57 6.46
C ASP A 77 -27.47 0.27 4.96
N LYS A 78 -27.83 1.25 4.13
CA LYS A 78 -27.71 1.17 2.66
C LYS A 78 -26.26 0.90 2.24
N LEU A 79 -25.28 1.54 2.87
CA LEU A 79 -23.87 1.33 2.58
C LEU A 79 -23.40 -0.07 3.01
N LYS A 80 -23.80 -0.53 4.21
CA LYS A 80 -23.50 -1.91 4.67
C LYS A 80 -23.99 -2.95 3.68
N ILE A 81 -25.23 -2.82 3.20
CA ILE A 81 -25.81 -3.74 2.21
C ILE A 81 -24.99 -3.72 0.91
N LYS A 82 -24.61 -2.53 0.42
CA LYS A 82 -23.79 -2.41 -0.80
C LYS A 82 -22.39 -3.00 -0.66
N LEU A 83 -21.75 -2.80 0.49
CA LEU A 83 -20.44 -3.37 0.80
C LEU A 83 -20.52 -4.90 0.87
N ASN A 84 -21.52 -5.45 1.54
CA ASN A 84 -21.69 -6.90 1.65
C ASN A 84 -21.99 -7.57 0.29
N LYS A 85 -22.71 -6.88 -0.60
CA LYS A 85 -22.98 -7.37 -1.96
C LYS A 85 -21.84 -7.10 -2.95
N ASN A 86 -20.77 -6.41 -2.55
CA ASN A 86 -19.71 -5.92 -3.44
C ASN A 86 -20.24 -5.10 -4.65
N GLU A 87 -21.39 -4.45 -4.51
CA GLU A 87 -22.04 -3.67 -5.57
C GLU A 87 -21.47 -2.23 -5.65
N ILE A 88 -20.15 -2.11 -5.73
CA ILE A 88 -19.45 -0.81 -5.78
C ILE A 88 -18.80 -0.67 -7.15
N ASN A 89 -19.63 -0.53 -8.19
CA ASN A 89 -19.16 -0.38 -9.58
C ASN A 89 -18.89 1.09 -9.97
N LYS A 90 -18.88 2.02 -9.01
CA LYS A 90 -18.61 3.43 -9.28
C LYS A 90 -17.11 3.72 -9.16
N LYS A 91 -16.57 4.45 -10.14
CA LYS A 91 -15.24 5.05 -10.03
C LYS A 91 -15.20 5.94 -8.77
N SER A 92 -14.23 5.68 -7.89
CA SER A 92 -13.97 6.54 -6.74
C SER A 92 -12.85 7.53 -7.06
N ALA A 93 -12.59 8.46 -6.15
CA ALA A 93 -11.39 9.29 -6.20
C ALA A 93 -10.12 8.45 -6.01
N CYS A 94 -8.96 9.03 -6.34
CA CYS A 94 -7.68 8.35 -6.16
C CYS A 94 -7.39 8.12 -4.67
N PHE A 95 -7.08 6.89 -4.28
CA PHE A 95 -6.79 6.53 -2.88
C PHE A 95 -5.50 7.15 -2.35
N TYR A 96 -4.62 7.61 -3.25
CA TYR A 96 -3.37 8.27 -2.86
C TYR A 96 -3.52 9.80 -2.86
N CYS A 97 -3.76 10.42 -4.02
CA CYS A 97 -3.80 11.88 -4.11
C CYS A 97 -5.14 12.50 -3.68
N THR A 98 -6.20 11.71 -3.48
CA THR A 98 -7.54 12.17 -3.04
C THR A 98 -8.30 13.07 -4.02
N TYR A 99 -7.82 13.18 -5.27
CA TYR A 99 -8.51 13.88 -6.35
C TYR A 99 -9.25 12.90 -7.27
N ASP A 100 -10.33 13.40 -7.86
CA ASP A 100 -11.04 12.72 -8.93
C ASP A 100 -10.20 12.65 -10.21
N PHE A 101 -10.56 11.70 -11.07
CA PHE A 101 -9.88 11.47 -12.34
C PHE A 101 -10.83 10.80 -13.34
N ASP A 102 -10.65 11.12 -14.61
CA ASP A 102 -11.52 10.61 -15.68
C ASP A 102 -10.97 9.35 -16.33
N ASN A 103 -9.64 9.14 -16.25
CA ASN A 103 -8.95 8.02 -16.87
C ASN A 103 -9.36 6.66 -16.30
N HIS A 104 -8.91 5.58 -16.96
CA HIS A 104 -9.12 4.24 -16.42
C HIS A 104 -8.35 4.09 -15.11
N PRO A 105 -8.98 3.58 -14.04
CA PRO A 105 -8.32 3.42 -12.76
C PRO A 105 -7.19 2.39 -12.82
N TYR A 106 -6.11 2.70 -12.14
CA TYR A 106 -5.02 1.77 -11.88
C TYR A 106 -5.21 1.10 -10.52
N TYR A 107 -4.58 -0.07 -10.36
CA TYR A 107 -4.72 -0.95 -9.20
C TYR A 107 -3.34 -1.41 -8.72
N VAL A 108 -3.18 -1.65 -7.42
CA VAL A 108 -2.02 -2.39 -6.92
C VAL A 108 -2.26 -3.88 -7.13
N ILE A 109 -1.36 -4.56 -7.84
CA ILE A 109 -1.52 -5.97 -8.17
C ILE A 109 -1.08 -6.83 -6.98
N LYS A 110 -2.00 -7.67 -6.47
CA LYS A 110 -1.74 -8.57 -5.34
C LYS A 110 -1.31 -9.96 -5.79
N SER A 111 -1.97 -10.51 -6.81
CA SER A 111 -1.66 -11.86 -7.31
C SER A 111 -2.21 -12.08 -8.71
N ILE A 112 -1.62 -13.02 -9.43
CA ILE A 112 -2.09 -13.49 -10.73
C ILE A 112 -2.54 -14.95 -10.55
N LYS A 113 -3.80 -15.26 -10.86
CA LYS A 113 -4.31 -16.65 -10.82
C LYS A 113 -5.09 -16.93 -12.10
N ASN A 114 -4.82 -18.07 -12.75
CA ASN A 114 -5.53 -18.53 -13.96
C ASN A 114 -5.62 -17.46 -15.07
N GLY A 115 -4.58 -16.65 -15.25
CA GLY A 115 -4.56 -15.57 -16.24
C GLY A 115 -5.41 -14.33 -15.88
N GLN A 116 -5.96 -14.27 -14.66
CA GLN A 116 -6.68 -13.11 -14.13
C GLN A 116 -5.82 -12.35 -13.12
N LEU A 117 -5.86 -11.02 -13.21
CA LEU A 117 -5.20 -10.14 -12.24
C LEU A 117 -6.14 -9.81 -11.08
N TYR A 118 -5.66 -10.09 -9.88
CA TYR A 118 -6.31 -9.66 -8.65
C TYR A 118 -5.56 -8.44 -8.13
N GLY A 119 -6.18 -7.28 -8.32
CA GLY A 119 -5.67 -6.00 -7.84
C GLY A 119 -6.56 -5.42 -6.75
N TYR A 120 -6.11 -4.35 -6.12
CA TYR A 120 -6.91 -3.56 -5.19
C TYR A 120 -6.57 -2.07 -5.28
N GLY A 121 -7.43 -1.26 -4.68
CA GLY A 121 -7.30 0.20 -4.69
C GLY A 121 -7.95 0.85 -5.90
N ASN A 122 -7.78 2.17 -6.03
CA ASN A 122 -8.28 2.95 -7.15
C ASN A 122 -7.38 4.16 -7.31
N PHE A 123 -6.59 4.20 -8.39
CA PHE A 123 -5.53 5.20 -8.56
C PHE A 123 -5.61 5.89 -9.91
N CYS A 124 -5.29 7.19 -9.92
CA CYS A 124 -5.24 7.98 -11.16
C CYS A 124 -4.01 7.69 -12.03
N HIS A 125 -2.94 7.10 -11.47
CA HIS A 125 -1.71 6.79 -12.17
C HIS A 125 -0.98 5.61 -11.49
N PRO A 126 -0.22 4.75 -12.20
CA PRO A 126 0.63 3.72 -11.59
C PRO A 126 1.57 4.23 -10.49
N CYS A 127 2.13 5.43 -10.64
CA CYS A 127 2.97 6.05 -9.61
C CYS A 127 2.23 6.24 -8.28
N CYS A 128 0.94 6.61 -8.33
CA CYS A 128 0.09 6.73 -7.14
C CYS A 128 -0.22 5.37 -6.51
N ALA A 129 -0.39 4.32 -7.31
CA ALA A 129 -0.57 2.96 -6.81
C ALA A 129 0.67 2.49 -6.05
N VAL A 130 1.87 2.70 -6.61
CA VAL A 130 3.13 2.37 -5.95
C VAL A 130 3.36 3.24 -4.71
N GLY A 131 3.10 4.55 -4.79
CA GLY A 131 3.23 5.46 -3.65
C GLY A 131 2.34 5.06 -2.46
N TYR A 132 1.13 4.55 -2.75
CA TYR A 132 0.24 4.00 -1.74
C TYR A 132 0.78 2.70 -1.15
N LEU A 133 1.21 1.76 -1.99
CA LEU A 133 1.79 0.48 -1.56
C LEU A 133 2.98 0.65 -0.61
N LEU A 134 3.87 1.62 -0.87
CA LEU A 134 5.01 1.90 0.01
C LEU A 134 4.62 2.53 1.35
N GLY A 135 3.45 3.15 1.43
CA GLY A 135 2.91 3.70 2.68
C GLY A 135 2.14 2.69 3.53
N GLU A 136 1.86 1.49 2.99
CA GLU A 136 1.15 0.44 3.74
C GLU A 136 2.02 -0.19 4.82
N LYS A 137 1.40 -0.54 5.95
CA LYS A 137 2.03 -1.30 7.03
C LYS A 137 2.00 -2.80 6.71
N ILE A 138 2.72 -3.21 5.67
CA ILE A 138 2.85 -4.61 5.24
C ILE A 138 4.29 -5.08 5.39
N ASP A 139 4.49 -6.40 5.39
CA ASP A 139 5.82 -6.98 5.37
C ASP A 139 6.59 -6.57 4.11
N VAL A 140 7.89 -6.31 4.27
CA VAL A 140 8.76 -5.82 3.20
C VAL A 140 8.81 -6.80 2.02
N SER A 141 8.79 -8.12 2.29
CA SER A 141 8.79 -9.14 1.23
C SER A 141 7.53 -9.04 0.38
N MET A 142 6.36 -8.95 1.03
CA MET A 142 5.07 -8.81 0.35
C MET A 142 4.97 -7.50 -0.43
N MET A 143 5.50 -6.41 0.13
CA MET A 143 5.54 -5.11 -0.54
C MET A 143 6.34 -5.18 -1.84
N VAL A 144 7.54 -5.78 -1.78
CA VAL A 144 8.41 -5.92 -2.95
C VAL A 144 7.77 -6.82 -4.01
N GLU A 145 7.14 -7.92 -3.62
CA GLU A 145 6.42 -8.81 -4.54
C GLU A 145 5.30 -8.07 -5.28
N ARG A 146 4.42 -7.37 -4.55
CA ARG A 146 3.32 -6.59 -5.15
C ARG A 146 3.84 -5.48 -6.05
N TYR A 147 4.91 -4.82 -5.65
CA TYR A 147 5.56 -3.78 -6.44
C TYR A 147 6.08 -4.35 -7.76
N GLN A 148 6.76 -5.49 -7.73
CA GLN A 148 7.24 -6.18 -8.92
C GLN A 148 6.11 -6.62 -9.85
N LEU A 149 5.03 -7.19 -9.30
CA LEU A 149 3.85 -7.58 -10.09
C LEU A 149 3.17 -6.37 -10.75
N THR A 150 3.07 -5.27 -10.01
CA THR A 150 2.50 -4.00 -10.51
C THR A 150 3.38 -3.43 -11.62
N ASN A 151 4.71 -3.41 -11.45
CA ASN A 151 5.66 -2.99 -12.48
C ASN A 151 5.60 -3.87 -13.73
N TYR A 152 5.56 -5.19 -13.56
CA TYR A 152 5.48 -6.12 -14.68
C TYR A 152 4.20 -5.95 -15.49
N THR A 153 3.07 -5.75 -14.79
CA THR A 153 1.76 -5.57 -15.42
C THR A 153 1.70 -4.27 -16.22
N TYR A 154 1.97 -3.14 -15.56
CA TYR A 154 1.83 -1.83 -16.21
C TYR A 154 3.02 -1.47 -17.09
N GLY A 155 4.20 -2.04 -16.85
CA GLY A 155 5.34 -1.90 -17.75
C GLY A 155 5.06 -2.49 -19.13
N LYS A 156 4.29 -3.58 -19.20
CA LYS A 156 3.82 -4.15 -20.47
C LYS A 156 2.68 -3.34 -21.12
N ILE A 157 1.77 -2.79 -20.32
CA ILE A 157 0.59 -2.06 -20.85
C ILE A 157 0.99 -0.67 -21.37
N LEU A 158 1.95 -0.02 -20.72
CA LEU A 158 2.37 1.36 -20.98
C LEU A 158 3.75 1.46 -21.64
N ASP A 159 4.35 0.32 -22.02
CA ASP A 159 5.68 0.22 -22.63
C ASP A 159 6.78 0.98 -21.86
N TYR A 160 6.76 0.90 -20.52
CA TYR A 160 7.82 1.49 -19.71
C TYR A 160 9.10 0.64 -19.77
N THR A 161 10.23 1.29 -20.04
CA THR A 161 11.56 0.68 -19.99
C THR A 161 12.16 0.69 -18.58
N GLU A 162 11.71 1.62 -17.73
CA GLU A 162 12.18 1.81 -16.36
C GLU A 162 11.09 1.40 -15.35
N ASN A 163 11.50 1.06 -14.13
CA ASN A 163 10.58 0.73 -13.05
C ASN A 163 9.71 1.95 -12.67
N ILE A 164 8.45 1.69 -12.31
CA ILE A 164 7.51 2.74 -11.91
C ILE A 164 8.01 3.36 -10.61
N LYS A 165 8.33 4.65 -10.66
CA LYS A 165 8.70 5.39 -9.45
C LYS A 165 7.48 5.61 -8.54
N PRO A 166 7.67 5.60 -7.21
CA PRO A 166 6.62 5.98 -6.30
C PRO A 166 6.26 7.46 -6.48
N ALA A 167 4.96 7.75 -6.45
CA ALA A 167 4.50 9.13 -6.32
C ALA A 167 4.95 9.71 -4.96
N PRO A 168 5.38 10.98 -4.93
CA PRO A 168 5.78 11.60 -3.68
C PRO A 168 4.54 11.88 -2.82
N ASN A 169 4.73 11.90 -1.50
CA ASN A 169 3.60 11.99 -0.57
C ASN A 169 2.76 13.27 -0.81
N PRO A 170 1.48 13.14 -1.19
CA PRO A 170 0.58 14.25 -1.49
C PRO A 170 0.48 15.29 -0.36
N HIS A 171 0.54 14.84 0.89
CA HIS A 171 0.34 15.67 2.08
C HIS A 171 1.39 16.77 2.26
N TYR A 172 2.57 16.65 1.65
CA TYR A 172 3.63 17.64 1.77
C TYR A 172 3.76 18.55 0.54
N ILE A 173 3.05 18.23 -0.55
CA ILE A 173 3.32 18.81 -1.87
C ILE A 173 2.08 19.49 -2.45
N LEU A 174 0.91 18.87 -2.30
CA LEU A 174 -0.31 19.43 -2.87
C LEU A 174 -0.77 20.65 -2.09
N LYS A 175 -1.22 21.66 -2.83
CA LYS A 175 -1.82 22.90 -2.31
C LYS A 175 -2.96 22.67 -1.32
N ARG A 176 -3.74 21.59 -1.50
CA ARG A 176 -4.80 21.15 -0.56
C ARG A 176 -4.28 20.89 0.86
N PHE A 177 -3.02 20.49 0.99
CA PHE A 177 -2.36 20.18 2.25
C PHE A 177 -1.28 21.24 2.60
N GLN A 178 -1.47 22.49 2.17
CA GLN A 178 -0.51 23.60 2.37
C GLN A 178 0.83 23.43 1.63
N GLY A 179 0.88 22.56 0.62
CA GLY A 179 1.97 22.54 -0.34
C GLY A 179 1.87 23.65 -1.40
N ASN A 180 2.71 23.58 -2.41
CA ASN A 180 2.79 24.59 -3.47
C ASN A 180 2.25 24.14 -4.83
N LEU A 181 2.03 22.83 -5.04
CA LEU A 181 1.63 22.31 -6.36
C LEU A 181 0.12 22.10 -6.48
N GLU A 182 -0.41 22.43 -7.65
CA GLU A 182 -1.75 22.02 -8.07
C GLU A 182 -1.77 20.54 -8.52
N ILE A 183 -2.97 19.96 -8.68
CA ILE A 183 -3.10 18.53 -8.97
C ILE A 183 -2.50 18.15 -10.32
N ASP A 184 -2.64 19.01 -11.33
CA ASP A 184 -2.10 18.75 -12.66
C ASP A 184 -0.58 18.85 -12.66
N GLU A 185 -0.02 19.85 -11.97
CA GLU A 185 1.43 19.97 -11.76
C GLU A 185 2.01 18.77 -11.01
N TYR A 186 1.30 18.28 -10.00
CA TYR A 186 1.68 17.09 -9.25
C TYR A 186 1.68 15.84 -10.12
N ARG A 187 0.66 15.65 -10.97
CA ARG A 187 0.61 14.52 -11.92
C ARG A 187 1.71 14.63 -12.99
N ASN A 188 2.03 15.84 -13.43
CA ASN A 188 3.14 16.10 -14.36
C ASN A 188 4.53 15.77 -13.76
N LEU A 189 4.66 15.69 -12.43
CA LEU A 189 5.90 15.21 -11.81
C LEU A 189 6.22 13.77 -12.21
N PHE A 190 5.23 12.96 -12.59
CA PHE A 190 5.42 11.54 -12.90
C PHE A 190 6.23 11.31 -14.16
N GLU A 191 6.23 12.25 -15.11
CA GLU A 191 6.99 12.14 -16.35
C GLU A 191 8.48 12.50 -16.19
N LYS A 192 8.81 13.31 -15.17
CA LYS A 192 10.19 13.75 -14.93
C LYS A 192 11.06 12.60 -14.42
N LYS A 193 12.35 12.55 -14.75
CA LYS A 193 13.26 11.51 -14.20
C LYS A 193 13.62 11.72 -12.72
N SER A 194 13.35 12.89 -12.16
CA SER A 194 13.63 13.20 -10.76
C SER A 194 12.63 12.53 -9.81
N ILE A 195 13.15 11.93 -8.73
CA ILE A 195 12.35 11.41 -7.61
C ILE A 195 12.38 12.45 -6.49
N PHE A 196 11.21 12.74 -5.92
CA PHE A 196 11.08 13.59 -4.74
C PHE A 196 10.74 12.71 -3.53
N LEU A 197 11.64 12.63 -2.55
CA LEU A 197 11.47 11.79 -1.37
C LEU A 197 11.32 12.67 -0.12
N VAL A 198 10.18 12.57 0.55
CA VAL A 198 9.98 13.22 1.85
C VAL A 198 10.39 12.23 2.94
N ILE A 199 11.46 12.57 3.66
CA ILE A 199 12.00 11.75 4.76
C ILE A 199 11.60 12.39 6.09
N ASN A 200 10.78 11.70 6.87
CA ASN A 200 10.52 12.07 8.26
C ASN A 200 11.73 11.63 9.10
N LYS A 201 12.66 12.57 9.35
CA LYS A 201 13.77 12.32 10.26
C LYS A 201 13.22 12.20 11.69
N PRO A 202 13.52 11.14 12.45
CA PRO A 202 13.16 11.10 13.86
C PRO A 202 13.82 12.29 14.57
N ILE A 203 13.05 12.99 15.40
CA ILE A 203 13.59 14.01 16.31
C ILE A 203 14.39 13.24 17.35
N ASN A 204 15.68 13.04 17.10
CA ASN A 204 16.57 12.44 18.09
C ASN A 204 16.86 13.51 19.15
N CYS A 205 16.13 13.45 20.27
CA CYS A 205 16.56 14.14 21.47
C CYS A 205 17.71 13.31 22.07
N ILE A 206 18.94 13.81 21.96
CA ILE A 206 20.07 13.24 22.71
C ILE A 206 19.89 13.75 24.13
N LEU A 207 19.53 12.85 25.06
CA LEU A 207 19.50 13.17 26.48
C LEU A 207 20.83 12.71 27.10
N PRO A 208 21.81 13.61 27.31
CA PRO A 208 23.03 13.24 28.02
C PRO A 208 22.68 13.04 29.50
N GLU A 209 22.72 11.79 29.94
CA GLU A 209 22.62 11.45 31.37
C GLU A 209 24.03 11.36 31.94
N ILE A 210 24.31 12.15 32.98
CA ILE A 210 25.54 12.08 33.77
C ILE A 210 25.22 11.20 34.98
N PHE A 211 25.92 10.08 35.11
CA PHE A 211 25.85 9.23 36.30
C PHE A 211 27.06 9.52 37.18
N GLU A 212 26.86 9.66 38.48
CA GLU A 212 27.96 9.70 39.45
C GLU A 212 28.46 8.26 39.68
N ASP A 213 29.78 8.06 39.70
CA ASP A 213 30.47 6.74 39.74
C ASP A 213 30.05 5.79 40.89
N ASN A 214 29.28 6.29 41.86
CA ASN A 214 28.89 5.55 43.05
C ASN A 214 27.55 4.79 42.94
N GLU A 215 26.79 4.96 41.87
CA GLU A 215 25.56 4.20 41.63
C GLU A 215 25.75 3.22 40.45
N LYS A 216 26.02 1.95 40.77
CA LYS A 216 25.76 0.84 39.82
C LYS A 216 24.24 0.84 39.54
N PRO A 217 23.77 0.86 38.27
CA PRO A 217 24.15 -0.16 37.31
C PRO A 217 24.22 0.32 35.84
N VAL A 218 25.45 0.45 35.31
CA VAL A 218 25.74 0.55 33.86
C VAL A 218 25.27 -0.71 33.09
N LEU A 219 24.91 -1.80 33.79
CA LEU A 219 24.49 -3.07 33.20
C LEU A 219 22.98 -3.18 32.90
N GLU A 220 22.12 -2.34 33.49
CA GLU A 220 20.65 -2.45 33.26
C GLU A 220 20.17 -1.65 32.03
N LEU A 221 20.92 -0.64 31.58
CA LEU A 221 20.49 0.20 30.45
C LEU A 221 20.53 -0.53 29.09
N ASN A 222 21.42 -1.50 28.91
CA ASN A 222 21.51 -2.30 27.67
C ASN A 222 20.34 -3.30 27.51
N LEU A 223 19.61 -3.60 28.59
CA LEU A 223 18.45 -4.50 28.55
C LEU A 223 17.14 -3.79 28.16
N LEU A 224 17.09 -2.46 28.27
CA LEU A 224 15.90 -1.66 27.94
C LEU A 224 15.86 -1.19 26.49
N GLN A 225 17.00 -1.18 25.78
CA GLN A 225 17.11 -0.74 24.38
C GLN A 225 16.80 -1.86 23.35
N SER A 226 16.44 -3.07 23.79
CA SER A 226 16.16 -4.22 22.92
C SER A 226 14.71 -4.72 22.94
N ARG A 227 13.76 -3.88 23.36
CA ARG A 227 12.31 -4.12 23.21
C ARG A 227 11.65 -3.09 22.30
#